data_AF-A0A0N0BGJ5-F1
#
_entry.id   AF-A0A0N0BGJ5-F1
#
_cell.length_a   1.000
_cell.length_b   1.000
_cell.length_c   1.000
_cell.angle_alpha   90.00
_cell.angle_beta   90.00
_cell.angle_gamma   90.00
#
_symmetry.space_group_name_H-M   'P 1'
#
loop_
_entity.id
_entity.type
_entity.pdbx_description
1 polymer ?
#
loop_
_entity_poly.entity_id
_entity_poly.type
_entity_poly.pdbx_seq_one_letter_code
_entity_poly.pdbx_strand_id
1 'polypeptide(L)' 'DVLLHSPYSLDIASSEFHLFRFLQNFLSGKNFNSLIDIKNQLEKFFITKFEKFWKDGIFKLYERWRKIVEQNGEYIIE' A
#
# COMPACT_ATOMS: atom_id res chain seq x y z
N ASP A 1 0.38 -22.03 5.78
CA ASP A 1 1.54 -21.31 6.36
C ASP A 1 1.31 -19.81 6.38
N VAL A 2 1.92 -19.12 7.34
CA VAL A 2 1.86 -17.65 7.50
C VAL A 2 3.25 -17.08 7.22
N LEU A 3 3.32 -16.01 6.44
CA LEU A 3 4.59 -15.37 6.11
C LEU A 3 5.12 -14.61 7.33
N LEU A 4 6.42 -14.76 7.62
CA LEU A 4 7.05 -14.01 8.70
C LEU A 4 7.04 -12.51 8.37
N HIS A 5 6.66 -11.69 9.34
CA HIS A 5 6.63 -10.25 9.22
C HIS A 5 7.36 -9.62 10.40
N SER A 6 8.35 -8.78 10.12
CA SER A 6 9.10 -8.08 11.16
C SER A 6 8.21 -7.05 11.87
N PRO A 7 8.34 -6.86 13.20
CA PRO A 7 7.66 -5.78 13.90
C PRO A 7 8.08 -4.40 13.35
N TYR A 8 7.15 -3.45 13.34
CA TYR A 8 7.33 -2.05 12.91
C TYR A 8 7.75 -1.83 11.44
N SER A 9 7.71 -2.85 10.59
CA SER A 9 8.16 -2.75 9.20
C SER A 9 7.01 -2.42 8.22
N LEU A 10 6.50 -1.18 8.25
CA LEU A 10 5.47 -0.73 7.31
C LEU A 10 5.99 -0.68 5.86
N ASP A 11 7.30 -0.54 5.69
CA ASP A 11 8.00 -0.55 4.41
C ASP A 11 8.05 -1.93 3.72
N ILE A 12 7.69 -3.02 4.40
CA ILE A 12 7.47 -4.35 3.79
C ILE A 12 6.00 -4.74 3.70
N ALA A 13 5.09 -3.92 4.21
CA ALA A 13 3.66 -4.16 4.08
C ALA A 13 3.15 -3.56 2.76
N SER A 14 2.84 -4.40 1.77
CA SER A 14 2.34 -3.94 0.46
C SER A 14 1.06 -3.12 0.55
N SER A 15 0.22 -3.37 1.56
CA SER A 15 -0.95 -2.54 1.83
C SER A 15 -0.56 -1.11 2.21
N GLU A 16 0.51 -0.94 2.98
CA GLU A 16 0.95 0.38 3.48
C GLU A 16 1.68 1.17 2.40
N PHE A 17 2.78 0.63 1.87
CA PHE A 17 3.64 1.39 0.96
C PHE A 17 3.05 1.58 -0.44
N HIS A 18 2.05 0.76 -0.81
CA HIS A 18 1.41 0.80 -2.13
C HIS A 18 -0.08 1.15 -2.02
N LEU A 19 -0.93 0.25 -1.54
CA LEU A 19 -2.38 0.43 -1.60
C LEU A 19 -2.85 1.70 -0.89
N PHE A 20 -2.52 1.86 0.39
CA PHE A 20 -2.96 2.98 1.21
C PHE A 20 -2.32 4.28 0.79
N ARG A 21 -1.08 4.26 0.29
CA ARG A 21 -0.48 5.45 -0.32
C ARG A 21 -1.29 5.97 -1.50
N PHE A 22 -1.67 5.09 -2.43
CA PHE A 22 -2.51 5.50 -3.56
C PHE A 22 -3.92 5.89 -3.13
N LEU A 23 -4.47 5.22 -2.12
CA LEU A 23 -5.78 5.56 -1.57
C LEU A 23 -5.77 6.94 -0.91
N GLN A 24 -4.76 7.25 -0.09
CA GLN A 24 -4.59 8.54 0.55
C GLN A 24 -4.51 9.65 -0.49
N ASN A 25 -3.74 9.45 -1.56
CA ASN A 25 -3.68 10.39 -2.68
C ASN A 25 -5.05 10.58 -3.36
N PHE A 26 -5.81 9.49 -3.55
CA PHE A 26 -7.14 9.56 -4.13
C PHE A 26 -8.17 10.26 -3.24
N LEU A 27 -8.01 10.17 -1.92
CA LEU A 27 -8.92 10.77 -0.94
C LEU A 27 -8.51 12.19 -0.53
N SER A 28 -7.26 12.58 -0.79
CA SER A 28 -6.71 13.88 -0.39
C SER A 28 -7.58 15.03 -0.90
N GLY A 29 -7.90 15.97 0.00
CA GLY A 29 -8.71 17.16 -0.30
C GLY A 29 -10.21 16.92 -0.46
N LYS A 30 -10.71 15.69 -0.28
CA LYS A 30 -12.14 15.39 -0.33
C LYS A 30 -12.76 15.45 1.07
N ASN A 31 -13.95 16.06 1.16
CA ASN A 31 -14.80 16.02 2.34
C ASN A 31 -15.99 15.09 2.08
N PHE A 32 -16.41 14.35 3.10
CA PHE A 32 -17.53 13.41 3.02
C PHE A 32 -18.55 13.75 4.11
N ASN A 33 -19.83 13.69 3.76
CA ASN A 33 -20.92 14.02 4.67
C ASN A 33 -21.57 12.78 5.30
N SER A 34 -21.25 11.59 4.80
CA SER A 34 -21.79 10.32 5.30
C SER A 34 -20.84 9.14 5.09
N LEU A 35 -21.06 8.06 5.85
CA LEU A 35 -20.36 6.79 5.65
C LEU A 35 -20.66 6.16 4.29
N ILE A 36 -21.86 6.41 3.74
CA ILE A 36 -22.27 5.92 2.42
C ILE A 36 -21.42 6.58 1.33
N ASP A 37 -21.16 7.88 1.45
CA ASP A 37 -20.28 8.61 0.52
C ASP A 37 -18.87 8.04 0.53
N ILE A 38 -18.32 7.75 1.72
CA ILE A 38 -17.01 7.12 1.88
C ILE A 38 -17.00 5.75 1.21
N LYS A 39 -17.99 4.90 1.50
CA LYS A 39 -18.09 3.56 0.91
C LYS A 39 -18.11 3.62 -0.62
N ASN A 40 -18.93 4.50 -1.19
CA ASN A 40 -19.03 4.68 -2.64
C ASN A 40 -17.70 5.15 -3.26
N GLN A 41 -16.95 6.05 -2.60
CA GLN A 41 -15.62 6.44 -3.07
C GLN A 41 -14.60 5.32 -2.99
N LEU A 42 -14.64 4.50 -1.93
CA LEU A 42 -13.76 3.34 -1.80
C LEU A 42 -14.05 2.31 -2.90
N GLU A 43 -15.33 1.98 -3.14
CA GLU A 43 -15.72 1.09 -4.24
C GLU A 43 -15.23 1.60 -5.60
N LYS A 44 -15.43 2.90 -5.87
CA LYS A 44 -14.90 3.55 -7.07
C LYS A 44 -13.38 3.45 -7.16
N PHE A 45 -12.66 3.64 -6.04
CA PHE A 45 -11.21 3.52 -6.02
C PHE A 45 -10.75 2.13 -6.43
N PHE A 46 -11.37 1.07 -5.90
CA PHE A 46 -10.98 -0.32 -6.18
C PHE A 46 -11.36 -0.76 -7.60
N ILE A 47 -12.57 -0.45 -8.07
CA ILE A 47 -13.04 -0.82 -9.42
C ILE A 47 -12.19 -0.19 -10.53
N THR A 48 -11.61 0.99 -10.28
CA THR A 48 -10.75 1.67 -11.26
C THR A 48 -9.32 1.13 -11.32
N LYS A 49 -8.92 0.18 -10.47
CA LYS A 49 -7.56 -0.39 -10.48
C LYS A 49 -7.48 -1.57 -11.43
N PHE A 50 -6.59 -1.47 -12.41
CA PHE A 50 -6.24 -2.58 -13.28
C PHE A 50 -5.47 -3.67 -12.50
N GLU A 51 -5.51 -4.90 -12.99
CA GLU A 51 -4.76 -6.05 -12.43
C GLU A 51 -3.28 -5.71 -12.20
N LYS A 52 -2.67 -4.98 -13.14
CA LYS A 52 -1.28 -4.53 -13.05
C LYS A 52 -0.99 -3.74 -11.76
N PHE A 53 -1.91 -2.91 -11.30
CA PHE A 53 -1.74 -2.16 -10.05
C PHE A 53 -1.46 -3.08 -8.85
N TRP A 54 -2.20 -4.18 -8.76
CA TRP A 54 -2.05 -5.14 -7.67
C TRP A 54 -0.75 -5.94 -7.81
N LYS A 55 -0.46 -6.39 -9.04
CA LYS A 55 0.79 -7.07 -9.36
C LYS A 55 2.01 -6.21 -9.01
N ASP A 56 2.01 -4.95 -9.41
CA ASP A 56 3.12 -4.02 -9.15
C ASP A 56 3.36 -3.85 -7.64
N GLY A 57 2.31 -3.77 -6.82
CA GLY A 57 2.43 -3.67 -5.36
C GLY A 57 3.05 -4.91 -4.73
N ILE A 58 2.66 -6.11 -5.21
CA ILE A 58 3.23 -7.39 -4.74
C ILE A 58 4.67 -7.58 -5.24
N PHE A 59 4.96 -7.30 -6.51
CA PHE A 59 6.31 -7.46 -7.06
C PHE A 59 7.30 -6.47 -6.47
N LYS A 60 6.86 -5.25 -6.11
CA LYS A 60 7.71 -4.27 -5.41
C LYS A 60 8.18 -4.76 -4.04
N LEU A 61 7.51 -5.74 -3.43
CA LEU A 61 7.93 -6.37 -2.18
C LEU A 61 9.31 -7.03 -2.31
N TYR A 62 9.57 -7.69 -3.44
CA TYR A 62 10.85 -8.35 -3.70
C TYR A 62 12.02 -7.36 -3.71
N GLU A 63 11.86 -6.24 -4.40
CA GLU A 63 12.87 -5.16 -4.45
C GLU A 63 13.08 -4.53 -3.06
N ARG A 64 12.00 -4.35 -2.29
CA ARG A 64 12.06 -3.80 -0.94
C ARG A 64 12.79 -4.73 0.03
N TRP A 65 12.53 -6.03 -0.01
CA TRP A 65 13.28 -7.00 0.78
C TRP A 65 14.78 -6.97 0.48
N ARG A 66 15.15 -6.90 -0.81
CA ARG A 66 16.56 -6.79 -1.19
C ARG A 66 17.20 -5.54 -0.60
N LYS A 67 16.54 -4.40 -0.72
CA LYS A 67 17.02 -3.11 -0.18
C LYS A 67 17.22 -3.16 1.34
N ILE A 68 16.31 -3.78 2.09
CA ILE A 68 16.43 -3.92 3.54
C ILE A 68 17.64 -4.77 3.93
N VAL A 69 17.90 -5.86 3.21
CA VAL A 69 19.09 -6.69 3.45
C VAL A 69 20.37 -5.90 3.15
N GLU A 70 20.42 -5.17 2.04
CA GLU A 70 21.56 -4.31 1.68
C GLU A 70 21.79 -3.19 2.69
N GLN A 71 20.74 -2.74 3.36
CA GLN A 71 20.76 -1.69 4.39
C GLN A 71 20.88 -2.24 5.83
N ASN A 72 21.22 -3.52 5.99
CA ASN A 72 21.39 -4.18 7.30
C ASN A 72 20.14 -4.08 8.21
N GLY A 73 18.94 -4.11 7.62
CA GLY A 73 17.68 -4.04 8.38
C GLY A 73 17.15 -2.64 8.64
N GLU A 74 17.84 -1.59 8.18
CA GLU A 74 17.36 -0.20 8.29
C GLU A 74 16.15 0.06 7.38
N TYR A 75 15.38 1.11 7.72
CA TYR A 75 14.18 1.50 6.99
C TYR A 75 14.48 1.98 5.57
N ILE A 76 13.57 1.65 4.65
CA ILE A 76 13.60 2.21 3.30
C ILE A 76 13.12 3.67 3.32
N ILE A 77 14.05 4.60 3.09
CA ILE A 77 13.75 6.01 2.80
C ILE A 77 13.45 6.15 1.30
N GLU A 78 12.30 6.77 0.96
CA GLU A 78 11.84 7.08 -0.41
C GLU A 78 11.88 8.58 -0.70
#